data_AF-A0A9X7CGF1-F1
#
_entry.id   AF-A0A9X7CGF1-F1
#
_cell.length_a   1.000
_cell.length_b   1.000
_cell.length_c   1.000
_cell.angle_alpha   90.00
_cell.angle_beta   90.00
_cell.angle_gamma   90.00
#
_symmetry.space_group_name_H-M   'P 1'
#
loop_
_entity.id
_entity.type
_entity.pdbx_description
1 polymer ?
#
loop_
_entity_poly.entity_id
_entity_poly.type
_entity_poly.pdbx_seq_one_letter_code
_entity_poly.pdbx_strand_id
1 'polypeptide(L)'
;MVIQKKIWDFILIKMVLSVVILSVLFVILPEKIVQASGNIYYVSTTGNDSNDGTSLSAPFQTIQHAASIASAGDTVYIRGGTYREIVTPVNSGTSGNPITYQSYNDETAIISGNDVVTGWSLDSGNIYKAPINWNLGAGNQVFVDG
;
A
#
# COMPACT_ATOMS: atom_id res chain seq x y z
N MET A 1 -31.93 19.33 65.32
CA MET A 1 -31.88 18.12 64.46
C MET A 1 -32.26 18.39 62.99
N VAL A 2 -33.23 19.26 62.70
CA VAL A 2 -33.74 19.55 61.33
C VAL A 2 -32.72 20.22 60.40
N ILE A 3 -31.87 21.11 60.92
CA ILE A 3 -30.90 21.88 60.12
C ILE A 3 -29.79 20.98 59.55
N GLN A 4 -29.31 20.03 60.34
CA GLN A 4 -28.27 19.08 59.91
C GLN A 4 -28.77 18.25 58.72
N LYS A 5 -29.98 17.67 58.79
CA LYS A 5 -30.56 16.88 57.68
C LYS A 5 -30.64 17.66 56.36
N LYS A 6 -31.06 18.93 56.40
CA LYS A 6 -31.10 19.80 55.21
C LYS A 6 -29.72 20.06 54.60
N ILE A 7 -28.68 20.15 55.42
CA ILE A 7 -27.29 20.34 54.97
C ILE A 7 -26.79 19.08 54.26
N TRP A 8 -27.03 17.89 54.83
CA TRP A 8 -26.65 16.62 54.22
C TRP A 8 -27.42 16.33 52.93
N ASP A 9 -28.72 16.63 52.87
CA ASP A 9 -29.53 16.50 51.65
C ASP A 9 -29.01 17.42 50.53
N PHE A 10 -28.62 18.65 50.87
CA PHE A 10 -28.03 19.59 49.91
C PHE A 10 -26.67 19.13 49.38
N ILE A 11 -25.81 18.56 50.24
CA ILE A 11 -24.52 18.00 49.86
C ILE A 11 -24.71 16.77 48.96
N LEU A 12 -25.64 15.88 49.31
CA LEU A 12 -25.95 14.67 48.56
C LEU A 12 -26.49 15.01 47.16
N ILE A 13 -27.40 15.97 47.05
CA ILE A 13 -27.96 16.43 45.77
C ILE A 13 -26.85 17.02 44.88
N LYS A 14 -25.93 17.81 45.44
CA LYS A 14 -24.80 18.36 44.67
C LYS A 14 -23.80 17.29 44.23
N MET A 15 -23.53 16.28 45.06
CA MET A 15 -22.70 15.14 44.66
C MET A 15 -23.33 14.37 43.49
N VAL A 16 -24.63 14.06 43.58
CA VAL A 16 -25.35 13.35 42.53
C VAL A 16 -25.40 14.17 41.24
N LEU A 17 -25.68 15.48 41.32
CA LEU A 17 -25.68 16.36 40.16
C LEU A 17 -24.31 16.41 39.47
N SER A 18 -23.23 16.53 40.24
CA SER A 18 -21.87 16.57 39.70
C SER A 18 -21.49 15.26 39.00
N VAL A 19 -21.88 14.11 39.54
CA VAL A 19 -21.63 12.80 38.92
C VAL A 19 -22.40 12.64 37.61
N VAL A 20 -23.66 13.10 37.57
CA VAL A 20 -24.47 13.08 36.34
C VAL A 20 -23.95 14.06 35.28
N ILE A 21 -23.49 15.24 35.67
CA ILE A 21 -22.90 16.21 34.73
C ILE A 21 -21.58 15.67 34.16
N LEU A 22 -20.73 15.05 34.98
CA LEU A 22 -19.48 14.43 34.50
C LEU A 22 -19.76 13.26 33.54
N SER A 23 -20.75 12.43 33.81
CA SER A 23 -21.08 11.29 32.93
C SER A 23 -21.67 11.75 31.60
N VAL A 24 -22.51 12.79 31.61
CA VAL A 24 -23.05 13.39 30.39
C VAL A 24 -21.94 14.09 29.58
N LEU A 25 -20.98 14.77 30.23
CA LEU A 25 -19.83 15.36 29.53
C LEU A 25 -18.94 14.30 28.86
N PHE A 26 -18.80 13.11 29.45
CA PHE A 26 -18.00 12.02 28.90
C PHE A 26 -18.64 11.40 27.65
N VAL A 27 -19.97 11.40 27.54
CA VAL A 27 -20.72 10.88 26.38
C VAL A 27 -20.75 11.87 25.20
N ILE A 28 -20.50 13.16 25.42
CA ILE A 28 -20.59 14.22 24.40
C ILE A 28 -19.25 14.49 23.70
N LEU A 29 -18.15 13.86 24.12
CA LEU A 29 -16.89 14.01 23.41
C LEU A 29 -17.00 13.32 22.04
N PRO A 30 -16.80 14.04 20.91
CA PRO A 30 -16.73 13.39 19.62
C PRO A 30 -15.53 12.43 19.66
N GLU A 31 -15.79 11.14 19.44
CA GLU A 31 -14.73 10.19 19.20
C GLU A 31 -13.96 10.69 17.96
N LYS A 32 -12.73 11.17 18.17
CA LYS A 32 -11.82 11.35 17.05
C LYS A 32 -11.63 9.97 16.44
N ILE A 33 -12.22 9.73 15.29
CA ILE A 33 -11.87 8.60 14.45
C ILE A 33 -10.42 8.84 14.05
N VAL A 34 -9.49 8.24 14.78
CA VAL A 34 -8.09 8.18 14.38
C VAL A 34 -8.06 7.20 13.22
N GLN A 35 -8.19 7.72 12.01
CA GLN A 35 -7.94 6.94 10.80
C GLN A 35 -6.46 6.54 10.86
N ALA A 36 -6.19 5.25 11.08
CA ALA A 36 -4.83 4.75 11.06
C ALA A 36 -4.25 5.05 9.66
N SER A 37 -3.16 5.83 9.62
CA SER A 37 -2.41 6.01 8.38
C SER A 37 -1.90 4.64 7.95
N GLY A 38 -2.16 4.24 6.70
CA GLY A 38 -1.58 3.03 6.15
C GLY A 38 -0.06 3.13 6.07
N ASN A 39 0.58 1.96 5.90
CA ASN A 39 2.01 1.84 5.72
C ASN A 39 2.44 2.37 4.36
N ILE A 40 3.70 2.79 4.28
CA ILE A 40 4.34 3.18 3.03
C ILE A 40 5.40 2.13 2.70
N TYR A 41 5.29 1.57 1.49
CA TYR A 41 6.26 0.64 0.94
C TYR A 41 6.94 1.23 -0.30
N TYR A 42 8.19 0.84 -0.52
CA TYR A 42 9.01 1.22 -1.66
C TYR A 42 9.45 -0.03 -2.41
N VAL A 43 9.34 0.03 -3.74
CA VAL A 43 9.77 -1.03 -4.65
C VAL A 43 10.80 -0.45 -5.61
N SER A 44 11.88 -1.19 -5.89
CA SER A 44 12.94 -0.81 -6.83
C SER A 44 13.44 -2.04 -7.56
N THR A 45 13.77 -1.93 -8.85
CA THR A 45 14.37 -3.05 -9.62
C THR A 45 15.70 -3.54 -9.05
N THR A 46 16.37 -2.72 -8.24
CA THR A 46 17.62 -3.03 -7.52
C THR A 46 17.42 -3.38 -6.04
N GLY A 47 16.17 -3.46 -5.58
CA GLY A 47 15.81 -3.79 -4.20
C GLY A 47 16.00 -5.27 -3.86
N ASN A 48 15.45 -5.67 -2.71
CA ASN A 48 15.44 -7.06 -2.26
C ASN A 48 14.14 -7.34 -1.50
N ASP A 49 13.41 -8.40 -1.88
CA ASP A 49 12.16 -8.82 -1.24
C ASP A 49 12.33 -9.35 0.20
N SER A 50 13.57 -9.47 0.69
CA SER A 50 13.89 -9.73 2.10
C SER A 50 14.00 -8.46 2.95
N ASN A 51 13.99 -7.26 2.33
CA ASN A 51 13.95 -6.00 3.06
C ASN A 51 12.56 -5.80 3.69
N ASP A 52 12.40 -4.82 4.57
CA ASP A 52 11.07 -4.45 5.08
C ASP A 52 10.25 -3.56 4.12
N GLY A 53 10.92 -3.00 3.10
CA GLY A 53 10.30 -2.14 2.09
C GLY A 53 9.85 -0.78 2.60
N THR A 54 10.06 -0.42 3.87
CA THR A 54 9.53 0.81 4.50
C THR A 54 10.42 2.04 4.31
N SER A 55 11.57 1.88 3.66
CA SER A 55 12.52 2.97 3.39
C SER A 55 13.07 2.91 1.96
N LEU A 56 13.45 4.08 1.43
CA LEU A 56 14.08 4.20 0.10
C LEU A 56 15.43 3.47 0.00
N SER A 57 16.13 3.27 1.11
CA SER A 57 17.42 2.57 1.18
C SER A 57 17.29 1.05 1.22
N ALA A 58 16.12 0.54 1.61
CA ALA A 58 15.83 -0.89 1.70
C ALA A 58 14.47 -1.21 1.06
N PRO A 59 14.29 -0.92 -0.24
CA PRO A 59 13.03 -1.22 -0.94
C PRO A 59 12.91 -2.72 -1.22
N PHE A 60 11.68 -3.19 -1.42
CA PHE A 60 11.43 -4.47 -2.05
C PHE A 60 11.96 -4.48 -3.49
N GLN A 61 12.18 -5.68 -4.03
CA GLN A 61 12.60 -5.85 -5.41
C GLN A 61 11.41 -5.89 -6.38
N THR A 62 10.33 -6.56 -5.99
CA THR A 62 9.18 -6.83 -6.86
C THR A 62 7.92 -6.09 -6.42
N ILE A 63 7.09 -5.71 -7.39
CA ILE A 63 5.78 -5.10 -7.12
C ILE A 63 4.85 -6.17 -6.52
N GLN A 64 4.95 -7.41 -6.98
CA GLN A 64 4.17 -8.54 -6.47
C GLN A 64 4.44 -8.80 -4.99
N HIS A 65 5.68 -8.68 -4.49
CA HIS A 65 5.95 -8.83 -3.07
C HIS A 65 5.17 -7.80 -2.24
N ALA A 66 5.25 -6.52 -2.61
CA ALA A 66 4.44 -5.47 -1.96
C ALA A 66 2.94 -5.76 -2.08
N ALA A 67 2.47 -6.21 -3.24
CA ALA A 67 1.06 -6.55 -3.48
C ALA A 67 0.56 -7.77 -2.68
N SER A 68 1.46 -8.61 -2.18
CA SER A 68 1.13 -9.76 -1.33
C SER A 68 0.89 -9.39 0.14
N ILE A 69 1.41 -8.25 0.59
CA ILE A 69 1.33 -7.81 1.99
C ILE A 69 0.50 -6.54 2.19
N ALA A 70 0.38 -5.70 1.16
CA ALA A 70 -0.32 -4.42 1.25
C ALA A 70 -1.78 -4.62 1.70
N SER A 71 -2.21 -3.76 2.60
CA SER A 71 -3.54 -3.77 3.23
C SER A 71 -4.22 -2.42 3.06
N ALA A 72 -5.52 -2.35 3.37
CA ALA A 72 -6.32 -1.14 3.17
C ALA A 72 -5.69 0.10 3.82
N GLY A 73 -5.49 1.15 3.02
CA GLY A 73 -4.84 2.40 3.42
C GLY A 73 -3.36 2.49 3.05
N ASP A 74 -2.71 1.36 2.72
CA ASP A 74 -1.29 1.33 2.39
C ASP A 74 -1.00 1.99 1.03
N THR A 75 0.21 2.54 0.91
CA THR A 75 0.73 3.09 -0.35
C THR A 75 2.02 2.41 -0.73
N VAL A 76 2.09 1.91 -1.96
CA VAL A 76 3.27 1.31 -2.58
C VAL A 76 3.82 2.28 -3.61
N TYR A 77 4.96 2.90 -3.28
CA TYR A 77 5.74 3.72 -4.20
C TYR A 77 6.69 2.85 -5.02
N ILE A 78 6.51 2.89 -6.33
CA ILE A 78 7.27 2.08 -7.28
C ILE A 78 8.31 2.98 -7.95
N ARG A 79 9.59 2.69 -7.72
CA ARG A 79 10.69 3.44 -8.34
C ARG A 79 10.80 3.13 -9.82
N GLY A 80 11.37 4.06 -10.56
CA GLY A 80 11.55 3.99 -12.00
C GLY A 80 12.34 2.75 -12.42
N GLY A 81 11.87 2.11 -13.50
CA GLY A 81 12.43 0.85 -13.98
C GLY A 81 11.39 0.01 -14.72
N THR A 82 11.86 -1.06 -15.36
CA THR A 82 11.00 -2.05 -16.00
C THR A 82 10.86 -3.28 -15.11
N TYR A 83 9.63 -3.56 -14.68
CA TYR A 83 9.25 -4.70 -13.88
C TYR A 83 8.60 -5.73 -14.79
N ARG A 84 9.33 -6.83 -15.05
CA ARG A 84 8.87 -7.94 -15.89
C ARG A 84 8.24 -9.02 -15.02
N GLU A 85 7.03 -8.74 -14.56
CA GLU A 85 6.33 -9.58 -13.58
C GLU A 85 4.82 -9.55 -13.79
N ILE A 86 4.13 -10.51 -13.16
CA ILE A 86 2.68 -10.51 -13.03
C ILE A 86 2.35 -9.99 -11.63
N VAL A 87 1.49 -8.97 -11.55
CA VAL A 87 1.06 -8.39 -10.27
C VAL A 87 -0.39 -8.78 -10.01
N THR A 88 -0.60 -9.51 -8.92
CA THR A 88 -1.89 -9.99 -8.42
C THR A 88 -2.03 -9.55 -6.97
N PRO A 89 -2.63 -8.38 -6.70
CA PRO A 89 -2.94 -7.95 -5.34
C PRO A 89 -3.85 -8.97 -4.65
N VAL A 90 -3.47 -9.38 -3.43
CA VAL A 90 -4.21 -10.42 -2.68
C VAL A 90 -5.26 -9.83 -1.73
N ASN A 91 -5.16 -8.53 -1.44
CA ASN A 91 -6.05 -7.80 -0.55
C ASN A 91 -6.77 -6.68 -1.31
N SER A 92 -7.91 -6.24 -0.76
CA SER A 92 -8.65 -5.08 -1.24
C SER A 92 -8.58 -3.93 -0.26
N GLY A 93 -8.64 -2.70 -0.78
CA GLY A 93 -8.87 -1.51 0.05
C GLY A 93 -10.30 -1.46 0.61
N THR A 94 -10.55 -0.47 1.45
CA THR A 94 -11.90 -0.14 1.94
C THR A 94 -12.31 1.26 1.50
N SER A 95 -13.60 1.60 1.63
CA SER A 95 -14.07 2.96 1.38
C SER A 95 -13.31 3.95 2.27
N GLY A 96 -12.64 4.93 1.67
CA GLY A 96 -11.80 5.92 2.36
C GLY A 96 -10.37 5.46 2.67
N ASN A 97 -10.05 4.17 2.52
CA ASN A 97 -8.70 3.62 2.69
C ASN A 97 -8.35 2.67 1.52
N PRO A 98 -8.15 3.21 0.29
CA PRO A 98 -7.70 2.40 -0.84
C PRO A 98 -6.28 1.88 -0.60
N ILE A 99 -5.90 0.81 -1.32
CA ILE A 99 -4.49 0.45 -1.49
C ILE A 99 -4.01 1.21 -2.72
N THR A 100 -2.96 2.01 -2.57
CA THR A 100 -2.46 2.85 -3.67
C THR A 100 -1.17 2.28 -4.21
N TYR A 101 -1.11 1.99 -5.50
CA TYR A 101 0.12 1.67 -6.22
C TYR A 101 0.42 2.82 -7.16
N GLN A 102 1.57 3.47 -7.01
CA GLN A 102 1.92 4.61 -7.85
C GLN A 102 3.44 4.72 -8.04
N SER A 103 3.84 5.40 -9.10
CA SER A 103 5.26 5.71 -9.29
C SER A 103 5.76 6.64 -8.18
N TYR A 104 7.02 6.48 -7.81
CA TYR A 104 7.69 7.33 -6.82
C TYR A 104 8.04 8.69 -7.45
N ASN A 105 7.46 9.77 -6.95
CA ASN A 105 7.59 11.13 -7.50
C ASN A 105 7.34 11.16 -9.02
N ASP A 106 8.26 11.76 -9.78
CA ASP A 106 8.19 11.88 -11.25
C ASP A 106 8.93 10.74 -11.97
N GLU A 107 9.33 9.67 -11.26
CA GLU A 107 9.93 8.49 -11.88
C GLU A 107 8.89 7.71 -12.71
N THR A 108 9.34 6.96 -13.73
CA THR A 108 8.45 6.13 -14.57
C THR A 108 8.66 4.65 -14.31
N ALA A 109 7.68 4.01 -13.67
CA ALA A 109 7.62 2.56 -13.54
C ALA A 109 6.87 1.94 -14.73
N ILE A 110 7.49 0.95 -15.39
CA ILE A 110 6.89 0.20 -16.49
C ILE A 110 6.66 -1.23 -16.03
N ILE A 111 5.41 -1.67 -16.00
CA ILE A 111 5.06 -3.09 -15.80
C ILE A 111 4.95 -3.72 -17.17
N SER A 112 5.77 -4.73 -17.44
CA SER A 112 5.90 -5.35 -18.76
C SER A 112 5.61 -6.84 -18.69
N GLY A 113 4.68 -7.31 -19.52
CA GLY A 113 4.46 -8.73 -19.76
C GLY A 113 5.38 -9.33 -20.83
N ASN A 114 6.43 -8.61 -21.24
CA ASN A 114 7.32 -9.01 -22.33
C ASN A 114 8.55 -9.72 -21.78
N ASP A 115 8.96 -10.80 -22.43
CA ASP A 115 10.25 -11.45 -22.22
C ASP A 115 11.34 -10.81 -23.08
N VAL A 116 12.55 -10.69 -22.51
CA VAL A 116 13.71 -10.17 -23.25
C VAL A 116 14.26 -11.28 -24.14
N VAL A 117 14.25 -11.05 -25.45
CA VAL A 117 14.91 -11.92 -26.42
C VAL A 117 16.40 -11.57 -26.49
N THR A 118 17.26 -12.54 -26.17
CA THR A 118 18.72 -12.41 -26.21
C THR A 118 19.34 -13.39 -27.20
N GLY A 119 20.65 -13.26 -27.47
CA GLY A 119 21.35 -14.20 -28.35
C GLY A 119 21.11 -13.98 -29.84
N TRP A 120 20.80 -12.75 -30.25
CA TRP A 120 20.69 -12.39 -31.66
C TRP A 120 22.00 -12.63 -32.40
N SER A 121 21.91 -13.26 -33.57
CA SER A 121 23.02 -13.54 -34.47
C SER A 121 22.61 -13.28 -35.91
N LEU A 122 23.56 -12.87 -36.74
CA LEU A 122 23.32 -12.68 -38.16
C LEU A 122 22.99 -14.03 -38.81
N ASP A 123 21.89 -14.10 -39.55
CA ASP A 123 21.54 -15.27 -40.35
C ASP A 123 22.04 -15.10 -41.79
N SER A 124 21.52 -14.08 -42.50
CA SER A 124 21.93 -13.76 -43.87
C SER A 124 21.53 -12.33 -44.26
N GLY A 125 22.38 -11.64 -45.03
CA GLY A 125 22.13 -10.26 -45.46
C GLY A 125 21.96 -9.31 -44.27
N ASN A 126 20.75 -8.76 -44.10
CA ASN A 126 20.35 -7.92 -42.96
C ASN A 126 19.34 -8.62 -42.03
N ILE A 127 19.24 -9.94 -42.10
CA ILE A 127 18.30 -10.74 -41.31
C ILE A 127 19.05 -11.32 -40.10
N TYR A 128 18.48 -11.10 -38.92
CA TYR A 128 18.99 -11.64 -37.65
C TYR A 128 18.01 -12.66 -37.09
N LYS A 129 18.55 -13.63 -36.33
CA LYS A 129 17.77 -14.65 -35.61
C LYS A 129 18.25 -14.79 -34.18
N ALA A 130 17.34 -15.16 -33.29
CA ALA A 130 17.64 -15.48 -31.90
C ALA A 130 17.03 -16.84 -31.53
N PRO A 131 17.67 -17.59 -30.62
CA PRO A 131 17.09 -18.81 -30.09
C PRO A 131 15.89 -18.49 -29.21
N ILE A 132 14.77 -19.19 -29.44
CA ILE A 132 13.54 -19.05 -28.68
C ILE A 132 13.08 -20.43 -28.24
N ASN A 133 12.91 -20.64 -26.93
CA ASN A 133 12.57 -21.94 -26.34
C ASN A 133 11.06 -22.21 -26.27
N TRP A 134 10.24 -21.35 -26.88
CA TRP A 134 8.78 -21.48 -26.96
C TRP A 134 8.36 -21.46 -28.43
N ASN A 135 7.23 -22.09 -28.74
CA ASN A 135 6.69 -22.04 -30.09
C ASN A 135 6.06 -20.67 -30.34
N LEU A 136 6.24 -20.17 -31.56
CA LEU A 136 5.53 -18.98 -32.01
C LEU A 136 4.08 -19.37 -32.25
N GLY A 137 3.25 -19.31 -31.21
CA GLY A 137 1.80 -19.40 -31.35
C GLY A 137 1.26 -18.29 -32.25
N ALA A 138 -0.03 -18.36 -32.61
CA ALA A 138 -0.66 -17.48 -33.61
C ALA A 138 -0.86 -16.00 -33.17
N GLY A 139 -0.13 -15.48 -32.18
CA GLY A 139 -0.37 -14.14 -31.62
C GLY A 139 0.86 -13.40 -31.09
N ASN A 140 2.08 -13.84 -31.41
CA ASN A 140 3.29 -13.24 -30.86
C ASN A 140 3.61 -11.90 -31.52
N GLN A 141 3.98 -10.91 -30.71
CA GLN A 141 4.43 -9.59 -31.14
C GLN A 141 5.86 -9.39 -30.67
N VAL A 142 6.69 -8.79 -31.52
CA VAL A 142 8.07 -8.43 -31.19
C VAL A 142 8.17 -6.92 -31.24
N PHE A 143 8.72 -6.33 -30.18
CA PHE A 143 8.99 -4.91 -30.05
C PHE A 143 10.49 -4.71 -29.99
N VAL A 144 10.98 -3.66 -30.64
CA VAL A 144 12.39 -3.23 -30.59
C VAL A 144 12.39 -1.84 -29.98
N ASP A 145 13.18 -1.67 -28.92
CA ASP A 145 13.28 -0.43 -28.13
C ASP A 145 11.98 0.05 -27.45
N GLY A 146 10.97 -0.82 -27.38
CA GLY A 146 9.70 -0.56 -26.71
C GLY A 146 8.95 0.60 -27.35
#